data_AF-H0GNG4-F1
#
_entry.id   AF-H0GNG4-F1
#
_cell.length_a   1.000
_cell.length_b   1.000
_cell.length_c   1.000
_cell.angle_alpha   90.00
_cell.angle_beta   90.00
_cell.angle_gamma   90.00
#
_symmetry.space_group_name_H-M   'P 1'
#
loop_
_entity.id
_entity.type
_entity.pdbx_description
1 polymer ?
#
loop_
_entity_poly.entity_id
_entity_poly.type
_entity_poly.pdbx_seq_one_letter_code
_entity_poly.pdbx_strand_id
1 'polypeptide(L)'
;MPLPPSTLNQKSNRVYSVARVYKNACEERPQEYWDYEQGVTIDWGKISNYEIINKIGRGKYSEVFSGRCIVNNQKCVIKVLKPVKMKKIYRELKILTNLTGGPNVVGLYDIVQDADSKIPALIFEEIKNVDFRTLYPTFKLPDIQYYFTQLLIALDYCHSMGIMHRDVKPQNVMIDPTERKLRLIDWGLAEFYHPGVDYNVRVASRYHKGPELLVNLNQYDYSLDLWSVGCMLAAIVLQKRTFFQRVV
;
A
#
# COMPACT_ATOMS: atom_id res chain seq x y z
N MET A 1 23.73 -3.94 -21.41
CA MET A 1 24.44 -4.32 -20.17
C MET A 1 23.41 -4.76 -19.15
N PRO A 2 23.58 -5.89 -18.45
CA PRO A 2 22.76 -6.17 -17.28
C PRO A 2 23.00 -5.06 -16.24
N LEU A 3 21.92 -4.46 -15.74
CA LEU A 3 21.99 -3.44 -14.69
C LEU A 3 22.53 -4.08 -13.41
N PRO A 4 23.22 -3.31 -12.54
CA PRO A 4 23.68 -3.82 -11.26
C PRO A 4 22.51 -4.42 -10.44
N PRO A 5 22.77 -5.46 -9.62
CA PRO A 5 21.74 -6.11 -8.84
C PRO A 5 21.03 -5.10 -7.93
N SER A 6 19.70 -5.23 -7.81
CA SER A 6 18.88 -4.39 -6.95
C SER A 6 19.39 -4.41 -5.50
N THR A 7 19.11 -3.37 -4.73
CA THR A 7 19.51 -3.37 -3.30
C THR A 7 18.80 -4.46 -2.50
N LEU A 8 17.70 -5.01 -3.02
CA LEU A 8 16.99 -6.15 -2.44
C LEU A 8 17.75 -7.48 -2.62
N ASN A 9 18.74 -7.53 -3.52
CA ASN A 9 19.56 -8.74 -3.74
C ASN A 9 20.74 -8.86 -2.76
N GLN A 10 20.97 -7.83 -1.94
CA GLN A 10 22.09 -7.82 -1.00
C GLN A 10 21.63 -8.26 0.38
N LYS A 11 21.80 -9.56 0.66
CA LYS A 11 21.61 -10.09 2.01
C LYS A 11 22.66 -9.50 2.95
N SER A 12 22.23 -9.16 4.16
CA SER A 12 23.11 -8.69 5.23
C SER A 12 24.05 -9.82 5.68
N ASN A 13 25.27 -9.45 6.09
CA ASN A 13 26.27 -10.41 6.57
C ASN A 13 25.82 -11.16 7.83
N ARG A 14 24.90 -10.57 8.61
CA ARG A 14 24.32 -11.18 9.80
C ARG A 14 22.81 -11.18 9.69
N VAL A 15 22.23 -12.37 9.64
CA VAL A 15 20.78 -12.57 9.71
C VAL A 15 20.39 -12.82 11.17
N TYR A 16 19.56 -11.96 11.75
CA TYR A 16 19.08 -12.09 13.13
C TYR A 16 17.55 -12.21 13.24
N SER A 17 16.82 -12.03 12.14
CA SER A 17 15.37 -12.20 12.10
C SER A 17 14.91 -12.64 10.71
N VAL A 18 13.92 -13.52 10.68
CA VAL A 18 13.27 -14.04 9.46
C VAL A 18 11.78 -14.20 9.74
N ALA A 19 10.96 -13.92 8.73
CA ALA A 19 9.52 -14.05 8.82
C ALA A 19 9.10 -15.47 9.25
N ARG A 20 8.13 -15.55 10.15
CA ARG A 20 7.58 -16.83 10.62
C ARG A 20 6.79 -17.57 9.55
N VAL A 21 6.14 -16.82 8.66
CA VAL A 21 5.29 -17.30 7.56
C VAL A 21 5.72 -16.62 6.27
N TYR A 22 5.43 -17.25 5.12
CA TYR A 22 5.72 -16.71 3.79
C TYR A 22 7.17 -16.28 3.55
N LYS A 23 8.12 -16.78 4.35
CA LYS A 23 9.54 -16.36 4.34
C LYS A 23 10.23 -16.41 2.96
N ASN A 24 9.80 -17.32 2.10
CA ASN A 24 10.38 -17.56 0.78
C ASN A 24 9.44 -17.13 -0.36
N ALA A 25 8.33 -16.44 -0.08
CA ALA A 25 7.29 -16.16 -1.07
C ALA A 25 7.79 -15.39 -2.31
N CYS A 26 8.81 -14.54 -2.16
CA CYS A 26 9.49 -13.90 -3.28
C CYS A 26 10.58 -14.79 -3.90
N GLU A 27 11.33 -15.55 -3.10
CA GLU A 27 12.42 -16.42 -3.57
C GLU A 27 11.90 -17.58 -4.44
N GLU A 28 10.66 -18.02 -4.21
CA GLU A 28 9.97 -19.05 -4.99
C GLU A 28 9.41 -18.52 -6.33
N ARG A 29 9.55 -17.21 -6.61
CA ARG A 29 9.04 -16.55 -7.82
C ARG A 29 10.17 -16.11 -8.74
N PRO A 30 9.90 -15.99 -10.06
CA PRO A 30 10.85 -15.43 -11.01
C PRO A 30 11.35 -14.05 -10.60
N GLN A 31 12.58 -13.69 -10.94
CA GLN A 31 13.19 -12.42 -10.55
C GLN A 31 12.35 -11.22 -11.02
N GLU A 32 11.70 -11.31 -12.17
CA GLU A 32 10.86 -10.25 -12.75
C GLU A 32 9.62 -9.93 -11.90
N TYR A 33 9.25 -10.82 -10.98
CA TYR A 33 8.13 -10.62 -10.05
C TYR A 33 8.41 -9.53 -9.02
N TRP A 34 9.61 -9.53 -8.43
CA TRP A 34 9.96 -8.68 -7.29
C TRP A 34 11.06 -7.65 -7.62
N ASP A 35 11.87 -7.87 -8.66
CA ASP A 35 12.93 -6.95 -9.06
C ASP A 35 12.37 -5.79 -9.88
N TYR A 36 11.76 -4.83 -9.19
CA TYR A 36 11.25 -3.61 -9.80
C TYR A 36 12.35 -2.62 -10.23
N GLU A 37 13.63 -2.91 -9.97
CA GLU A 37 14.75 -2.08 -10.43
C GLU A 37 15.22 -2.50 -11.82
N GLN A 38 14.90 -3.73 -12.25
CA GLN A 38 15.26 -4.26 -13.55
C GLN A 38 14.04 -4.38 -14.47
N GLY A 39 13.97 -3.51 -15.49
CA GLY A 39 13.14 -3.74 -16.67
C GLY A 39 11.62 -3.81 -16.40
N VAL A 40 11.06 -2.89 -15.61
CA VAL A 40 9.60 -2.75 -15.53
C VAL A 40 9.08 -2.21 -16.86
N THR A 41 8.54 -3.10 -17.69
CA THR A 41 7.74 -2.72 -18.87
C THR A 41 6.40 -2.21 -18.38
N ILE A 42 6.12 -0.92 -18.63
CA ILE A 42 4.83 -0.31 -18.36
C ILE A 42 4.08 -0.23 -19.68
N ASP A 43 2.91 -0.86 -19.73
CA ASP A 43 1.96 -0.60 -20.79
C ASP A 43 1.22 0.70 -20.45
N TRP A 44 1.50 1.75 -21.22
CA TRP A 44 0.97 3.08 -20.95
C TRP A 44 -0.39 3.25 -21.60
N GLY A 45 -1.41 3.42 -20.76
CA GLY A 45 -2.73 3.82 -21.20
C GLY A 45 -2.76 5.23 -21.80
N LYS A 46 -3.85 5.53 -22.51
CA LYS A 46 -4.06 6.84 -23.14
C LYS A 46 -4.63 7.81 -22.11
N ILE A 47 -3.86 8.83 -21.74
CA ILE A 47 -4.30 9.87 -20.79
C ILE A 47 -5.60 10.57 -21.23
N SER A 48 -5.81 10.74 -22.54
CA SER A 48 -7.03 11.31 -23.12
C SER A 48 -8.30 10.50 -22.85
N ASN A 49 -8.18 9.26 -22.38
CA ASN A 49 -9.34 8.45 -21.99
C ASN A 49 -9.93 8.88 -20.64
N TYR A 50 -9.27 9.75 -19.88
CA TYR A 50 -9.67 10.10 -18.52
C TYR A 50 -9.89 11.60 -18.35
N GLU A 51 -10.97 11.93 -17.67
CA GLU A 51 -11.31 13.29 -17.27
C GLU A 51 -11.16 13.45 -15.76
N ILE A 52 -10.45 14.49 -15.32
CA ILE A 52 -10.35 14.88 -13.91
C ILE A 52 -11.59 15.71 -13.56
N ILE A 53 -12.28 15.35 -12.48
CA ILE A 53 -13.49 16.03 -12.03
C ILE A 53 -13.18 16.94 -10.83
N ASN A 54 -12.81 16.35 -9.69
CA ASN A 54 -12.53 17.10 -8.47
C ASN A 54 -11.28 16.57 -7.77
N LYS A 55 -10.51 17.48 -7.16
CA LYS A 55 -9.43 17.09 -6.23
C LYS A 55 -10.04 16.54 -4.94
N ILE A 56 -9.68 15.32 -4.58
CA ILE A 56 -10.20 14.63 -3.38
C ILE A 56 -9.14 14.41 -2.30
N GLY A 57 -7.85 14.56 -2.64
CA GLY A 57 -6.79 14.36 -1.68
C GLY A 57 -5.44 14.91 -2.11
N ARG A 58 -4.56 15.09 -1.12
CA ARG A 58 -3.16 15.43 -1.33
C ARG A 58 -2.30 14.59 -0.40
N GLY A 59 -1.43 13.79 -0.98
CA GLY A 59 -0.43 13.00 -0.26
C GLY A 59 0.94 13.67 -0.26
N LYS A 60 1.88 13.08 0.47
CA LYS A 60 3.29 13.47 0.42
C LYS A 60 3.86 13.29 -0.99
N TYR A 61 3.50 12.20 -1.65
CA TYR A 61 4.06 11.77 -2.94
C TYR A 61 3.09 11.84 -4.12
N SER A 62 1.85 12.30 -3.90
CA SER A 62 0.82 12.33 -4.94
C SER A 62 -0.21 13.43 -4.72
N GLU A 63 -0.95 13.72 -5.78
CA GLU A 63 -2.23 14.42 -5.74
C GLU A 63 -3.31 13.47 -6.24
N VAL A 64 -4.48 13.48 -5.59
CA VAL A 64 -5.53 12.49 -5.85
C VAL A 64 -6.80 13.21 -6.26
N PHE A 65 -7.37 12.75 -7.37
CA PHE A 65 -8.55 13.31 -7.97
C PHE A 65 -9.61 12.23 -8.17
N SER A 66 -10.87 12.60 -8.04
CA SER A 66 -11.97 11.85 -8.65
C SER A 66 -11.99 12.15 -10.14
N GLY A 67 -12.31 11.13 -10.93
CA GLY A 67 -12.36 11.24 -12.37
C GLY A 67 -13.30 10.22 -12.99
N ARG A 68 -13.27 10.16 -14.31
CA ARG A 68 -14.06 9.22 -15.08
C ARG A 68 -13.31 8.84 -16.35
N CYS A 69 -13.40 7.56 -16.72
CA CYS A 69 -13.02 7.11 -18.05
C CYS A 69 -14.11 7.52 -19.04
N ILE A 70 -13.79 8.35 -20.03
CA ILE A 70 -14.77 8.86 -21.00
C ILE A 70 -15.17 7.82 -22.04
N VAL A 71 -14.37 6.76 -22.21
CA VAL A 71 -14.62 5.68 -23.19
C VAL A 71 -15.78 4.79 -22.75
N ASN A 72 -15.87 4.48 -21.45
CA ASN A 72 -16.87 3.56 -20.89
C ASN A 72 -17.72 4.20 -19.78
N ASN A 73 -17.55 5.50 -19.52
CA ASN A 73 -18.25 6.27 -18.50
C ASN A 73 -18.03 5.79 -17.05
N GLN A 74 -17.04 4.92 -16.81
CA GLN A 74 -16.71 4.34 -15.51
C GLN A 74 -16.01 5.38 -14.62
N LYS A 75 -16.51 5.57 -13.40
CA LYS A 75 -15.86 6.44 -12.41
C LYS A 75 -14.54 5.82 -11.93
N CYS A 76 -13.56 6.67 -11.66
CA CYS A 76 -12.24 6.25 -11.21
C CYS A 76 -11.62 7.26 -10.25
N VAL A 77 -10.53 6.84 -9.61
CA VAL A 77 -9.64 7.71 -8.85
C VAL A 77 -8.32 7.85 -9.58
N ILE A 78 -7.89 9.08 -9.81
CA ILE A 78 -6.66 9.42 -10.54
C ILE A 78 -5.63 9.91 -9.52
N LYS A 79 -4.59 9.10 -9.28
CA LYS A 79 -3.46 9.44 -8.41
C LYS A 79 -2.30 9.92 -9.27
N VAL A 80 -2.14 11.23 -9.38
CA VAL A 80 -1.01 11.86 -10.08
C VAL A 80 0.20 11.81 -9.15
N LEU A 81 1.28 11.16 -9.58
CA LEU A 81 2.49 11.02 -8.78
C LEU A 81 3.32 12.32 -8.85
N LYS A 82 3.81 12.81 -7.72
CA LYS A 82 4.75 13.95 -7.71
C LYS A 82 6.13 13.49 -8.22
N PRO A 83 7.00 14.40 -8.67
CA PRO A 83 8.38 14.07 -9.00
C PRO A 83 9.08 13.40 -7.81
N VAL A 84 9.30 12.08 -7.93
CA VAL A 84 10.01 11.25 -6.96
C VAL A 84 10.99 10.35 -7.70
N LYS A 85 11.92 9.72 -6.98
CA LYS A 85 12.86 8.77 -7.59
C LYS A 85 12.09 7.67 -8.33
N MET A 86 12.42 7.41 -9.60
CA MET A 86 11.76 6.40 -10.45
C MET A 86 11.64 5.03 -9.78
N LYS A 87 12.66 4.62 -9.02
CA LYS A 87 12.64 3.39 -8.20
C LYS A 87 11.38 3.25 -7.33
N LYS A 88 10.88 4.34 -6.74
CA LYS A 88 9.66 4.31 -5.91
C LYS A 88 8.40 4.12 -6.75
N ILE A 89 8.36 4.74 -7.94
CA ILE A 89 7.25 4.62 -8.88
C ILE A 89 7.18 3.19 -9.39
N TYR A 90 8.30 2.63 -9.86
CA TYR A 90 8.37 1.25 -10.35
C TYR A 90 8.03 0.23 -9.27
N ARG A 91 8.44 0.45 -8.03
CA ARG A 91 8.05 -0.39 -6.89
C ARG A 91 6.54 -0.39 -6.67
N GLU A 92 5.93 0.80 -6.55
CA GLU A 92 4.49 0.93 -6.33
C GLU A 92 3.70 0.29 -7.48
N LEU A 93 4.12 0.54 -8.72
CA LEU A 93 3.55 -0.07 -9.92
C LEU A 93 3.63 -1.59 -9.89
N LYS A 94 4.83 -2.15 -9.71
CA LYS A 94 5.04 -3.60 -9.70
C LYS A 94 4.20 -4.27 -8.61
N ILE A 95 4.17 -3.69 -7.41
CA ILE A 95 3.35 -4.21 -6.30
C ILE A 95 1.86 -4.17 -6.65
N LEU A 96 1.35 -3.04 -7.18
CA LEU A 96 -0.05 -2.91 -7.56
C LEU A 96 -0.46 -3.86 -8.69
N THR A 97 0.39 -4.03 -9.70
CA THR A 97 0.17 -4.99 -10.80
C THR A 97 0.12 -6.42 -10.27
N ASN A 98 1.00 -6.77 -9.32
CA ASN A 98 1.01 -8.11 -8.72
C ASN A 98 -0.20 -8.38 -7.81
N LEU A 99 -0.74 -7.34 -7.14
CA LEU A 99 -1.80 -7.50 -6.14
C LEU A 99 -3.22 -7.21 -6.66
N THR A 100 -3.36 -6.46 -7.76
CA THR A 100 -4.67 -6.14 -8.35
C THR A 100 -5.45 -7.41 -8.69
N GLY A 101 -6.74 -7.42 -8.35
CA GLY A 101 -7.59 -8.61 -8.45
C GLY A 101 -7.59 -9.47 -7.18
N GLY A 102 -6.70 -9.20 -6.23
CA GLY A 102 -6.68 -9.81 -4.91
C GLY A 102 -7.83 -9.38 -4.00
N PRO A 103 -8.16 -10.17 -2.97
CA PRO A 103 -9.22 -9.85 -2.04
C PRO A 103 -8.93 -8.55 -1.28
N ASN A 104 -9.88 -7.62 -1.33
CA ASN A 104 -9.85 -6.36 -0.59
C ASN A 104 -8.61 -5.47 -0.85
N VAL A 105 -7.90 -5.69 -1.96
CA VAL A 105 -6.87 -4.77 -2.47
C VAL A 105 -7.51 -3.84 -3.49
N VAL A 106 -7.14 -2.56 -3.47
CA VAL A 106 -7.62 -1.61 -4.48
C VAL A 106 -7.26 -2.04 -5.90
N GLY A 107 -8.24 -2.05 -6.78
CA GLY A 107 -8.02 -2.34 -8.20
C GLY A 107 -7.28 -1.21 -8.91
N LEU A 108 -6.14 -1.52 -9.53
CA LEU A 108 -5.48 -0.66 -10.52
C LEU A 108 -6.10 -0.95 -11.90
N TYR A 109 -6.75 0.05 -12.49
CA TYR A 109 -7.37 -0.06 -13.81
C TYR A 109 -6.39 0.24 -14.95
N ASP A 110 -5.54 1.25 -14.77
CA ASP A 110 -4.67 1.74 -15.85
C ASP A 110 -3.51 2.56 -15.29
N ILE A 111 -2.47 2.74 -16.10
CA ILE A 111 -1.30 3.56 -15.82
C ILE A 111 -1.14 4.50 -17.01
N VAL A 112 -1.31 5.79 -16.78
CA VAL A 112 -1.20 6.80 -17.84
C VAL A 112 -0.02 7.73 -17.56
N GLN A 113 0.48 8.36 -18.61
CA GLN A 113 1.53 9.37 -18.51
C GLN A 113 1.15 10.59 -19.33
N ASP A 114 1.40 11.75 -18.75
CA ASP A 114 1.36 12.99 -19.51
C ASP A 114 2.58 13.07 -20.45
N ALA A 115 2.33 13.29 -21.74
CA ALA A 115 3.37 13.23 -22.76
C ALA A 115 4.43 14.33 -22.59
N ASP A 116 4.05 15.49 -22.08
CA ASP A 116 4.92 16.66 -21.95
C ASP A 116 5.71 16.62 -20.64
N SER A 117 5.02 16.52 -19.50
CA SER A 117 5.65 16.53 -18.17
C SER A 117 6.30 15.21 -17.78
N LYS A 118 5.99 14.11 -18.50
CA LYS A 118 6.39 12.73 -18.18
C LYS A 118 5.96 12.27 -16.79
N ILE A 119 5.01 12.96 -16.16
CA ILE A 119 4.48 12.59 -14.85
C ILE A 119 3.52 11.40 -15.02
N PRO A 120 3.75 10.27 -14.33
CA PRO A 120 2.82 9.16 -14.33
C PRO A 120 1.63 9.41 -13.41
N ALA A 121 0.47 8.90 -13.80
CA ALA A 121 -0.73 8.83 -12.97
C ALA A 121 -1.29 7.41 -12.96
N LEU A 122 -1.74 6.98 -11.78
CA LEU A 122 -2.33 5.67 -11.56
C LEU A 122 -3.85 5.81 -11.51
N ILE A 123 -4.55 4.99 -12.28
CA ILE A 123 -6.01 4.99 -12.35
C ILE A 123 -6.53 3.82 -11.51
N PHE A 124 -7.36 4.11 -10.51
CA PHE A 124 -7.88 3.13 -9.57
C PHE A 124 -9.41 3.02 -9.63
N GLU A 125 -9.93 1.92 -9.09
CA GLU A 125 -11.34 1.81 -8.75
C GLU A 125 -11.81 2.96 -7.83
N GLU A 126 -13.02 3.45 -8.07
CA GLU A 126 -13.67 4.38 -7.15
C GLU A 126 -14.30 3.60 -5.99
N ILE A 127 -14.00 4.03 -4.76
CA ILE A 127 -14.57 3.47 -3.54
C ILE A 127 -15.40 4.57 -2.86
N LYS A 128 -16.67 4.30 -2.56
CA LYS A 128 -17.56 5.22 -1.84
C LYS A 128 -17.20 5.25 -0.35
N ASN A 129 -16.07 5.86 -0.04
CA ASN A 129 -15.52 5.88 1.29
C ASN A 129 -16.24 6.87 2.22
N VAL A 130 -16.47 6.45 3.46
CA VAL A 130 -16.81 7.37 4.57
C VAL A 130 -15.56 7.62 5.42
N ASP A 131 -15.28 8.88 5.77
CA ASP A 131 -14.10 9.23 6.57
C ASP A 131 -14.09 8.47 7.90
N PHE A 132 -12.96 7.84 8.22
CA PHE A 132 -12.81 6.98 9.41
C PHE A 132 -13.09 7.73 10.73
N ARG A 133 -12.90 9.05 10.79
CA ARG A 133 -13.19 9.85 11.98
C ARG A 133 -14.68 9.95 12.26
N THR A 134 -15.50 9.80 11.23
CA THR A 134 -16.97 9.74 11.33
C THR A 134 -17.43 8.29 11.44
N LEU A 135 -16.83 7.37 10.68
CA LEU A 135 -17.27 5.99 10.59
C LEU A 135 -16.87 5.13 11.80
N TYR A 136 -15.61 5.17 12.23
CA TYR A 136 -15.14 4.26 13.29
C TYR A 136 -15.84 4.48 14.65
N PRO A 137 -16.19 5.71 15.07
CA PRO A 137 -16.97 5.91 16.29
C PRO A 137 -18.36 5.27 16.29
N THR A 138 -18.91 4.94 15.11
CA THR A 138 -20.24 4.30 15.00
C THR A 138 -20.16 2.77 15.04
N PHE A 139 -18.96 2.19 14.96
CA PHE A 139 -18.78 0.75 14.91
C PHE A 139 -19.25 0.08 16.20
N LYS A 140 -20.06 -0.97 16.02
CA LYS A 140 -20.36 -1.95 17.06
C LYS A 140 -19.39 -3.12 16.95
N LEU A 141 -19.37 -3.99 17.96
CA LEU A 141 -18.51 -5.18 17.95
C LEU A 141 -18.60 -6.00 16.64
N PRO A 142 -19.78 -6.26 16.05
CA PRO A 142 -19.88 -6.97 14.78
C PRO A 142 -19.24 -6.23 13.59
N ASP A 143 -19.27 -4.90 13.59
CA ASP A 143 -18.64 -4.11 12.53
C ASP A 143 -17.12 -4.15 12.66
N ILE A 144 -16.60 -4.03 13.90
CA ILE A 144 -15.17 -4.19 14.19
C ILE A 144 -14.70 -5.56 13.72
N GLN A 145 -15.38 -6.63 14.14
CA GLN A 145 -15.04 -8.00 13.74
C GLN A 145 -15.04 -8.14 12.23
N TYR A 146 -16.10 -7.71 11.56
CA TYR A 146 -16.23 -7.82 10.11
C TYR A 146 -15.13 -7.07 9.36
N TYR A 147 -14.98 -5.76 9.58
CA TYR A 147 -14.04 -4.94 8.81
C TYR A 147 -12.58 -5.30 9.12
N PHE A 148 -12.25 -5.67 10.36
CA PHE A 148 -10.88 -6.11 10.66
C PHE A 148 -10.59 -7.51 10.10
N THR A 149 -11.57 -8.40 10.03
CA THR A 149 -11.41 -9.65 9.26
C THR A 149 -11.16 -9.35 7.77
N GLN A 150 -11.90 -8.42 7.16
CA GLN A 150 -11.65 -8.04 5.76
C GLN A 150 -10.26 -7.43 5.54
N LEU A 151 -9.77 -6.61 6.49
CA LEU A 151 -8.42 -6.07 6.47
C LEU A 151 -7.35 -7.17 6.61
N LEU A 152 -7.57 -8.13 7.52
CA LEU A 152 -6.65 -9.25 7.72
C LEU A 152 -6.61 -10.18 6.49
N ILE A 153 -7.72 -10.37 5.78
CA ILE A 153 -7.75 -11.09 4.51
C ILE A 153 -6.88 -10.37 3.46
N ALA A 154 -6.96 -9.04 3.36
CA ALA A 154 -6.13 -8.26 2.45
C ALA A 154 -4.63 -8.40 2.78
N LEU A 155 -4.29 -8.40 4.07
CA LEU A 155 -2.92 -8.52 4.55
C LEU A 155 -2.38 -9.94 4.35
N ASP A 156 -3.13 -10.98 4.69
CA ASP A 156 -2.73 -12.36 4.45
C ASP A 156 -2.48 -12.61 2.96
N TYR A 157 -3.34 -12.08 2.09
CA TYR A 157 -3.11 -12.11 0.65
C TYR A 157 -1.81 -11.41 0.25
N CYS A 158 -1.57 -10.15 0.64
CA CYS A 158 -0.34 -9.47 0.20
C CYS A 158 0.93 -10.10 0.83
N HIS A 159 0.84 -10.60 2.06
CA HIS A 159 1.92 -11.32 2.73
C HIS A 159 2.24 -12.64 2.03
N SER A 160 1.24 -13.42 1.62
CA SER A 160 1.43 -14.64 0.81
C SER A 160 2.00 -14.37 -0.58
N MET A 161 1.78 -13.15 -1.10
CA MET A 161 2.39 -12.63 -2.32
C MET A 161 3.79 -12.05 -2.07
N GLY A 162 4.33 -12.19 -0.85
CA GLY A 162 5.67 -11.76 -0.49
C GLY A 162 5.81 -10.25 -0.27
N ILE A 163 4.71 -9.52 -0.04
CA ILE A 163 4.71 -8.05 0.02
C ILE A 163 4.28 -7.57 1.40
N MET A 164 5.06 -6.66 2.00
CA MET A 164 4.68 -5.92 3.20
C MET A 164 4.06 -4.58 2.82
N HIS A 165 2.95 -4.18 3.45
CA HIS A 165 2.29 -2.90 3.15
C HIS A 165 3.06 -1.70 3.76
N ARG A 166 3.54 -1.83 5.00
CA ARG A 166 4.39 -0.87 5.75
C ARG A 166 3.79 0.52 6.05
N ASP A 167 2.52 0.76 5.73
CA ASP A 167 1.80 1.97 6.14
C ASP A 167 0.30 1.71 6.37
N VAL A 168 -0.02 0.59 7.03
CA VAL A 168 -1.39 0.28 7.43
C VAL A 168 -1.84 1.30 8.48
N LYS A 169 -2.95 1.99 8.20
CA LYS A 169 -3.53 3.04 9.05
C LYS A 169 -4.96 3.34 8.59
N PRO A 170 -5.80 4.01 9.40
CA PRO A 170 -7.20 4.28 9.03
C PRO A 170 -7.37 5.02 7.70
N GLN A 171 -6.45 5.94 7.36
CA GLN A 171 -6.50 6.69 6.10
C GLN A 171 -6.29 5.82 4.85
N ASN A 172 -5.65 4.66 5.01
CA ASN A 172 -5.35 3.74 3.92
C ASN A 172 -6.32 2.56 3.86
N VAL A 173 -7.37 2.57 4.71
CA VAL A 173 -8.43 1.55 4.73
C VAL A 173 -9.73 2.22 4.33
N MET A 174 -10.10 2.06 3.06
CA MET A 174 -11.33 2.62 2.51
C MET A 174 -12.50 1.69 2.79
N ILE A 175 -13.62 2.24 3.29
CA ILE A 175 -14.81 1.47 3.63
C ILE A 175 -16.04 2.10 3.00
N ASP A 176 -16.76 1.29 2.22
CA ASP A 176 -18.14 1.55 1.82
C ASP A 176 -19.07 0.82 2.81
N PRO A 177 -19.68 1.53 3.78
CA PRO A 177 -20.56 0.90 4.75
C PRO A 177 -21.91 0.50 4.16
N THR A 178 -22.31 1.05 3.01
CA THR A 178 -23.57 0.72 2.33
C THR A 178 -23.49 -0.66 1.70
N GLU A 179 -22.37 -0.93 1.01
CA GLU A 179 -22.10 -2.23 0.38
C GLU A 179 -21.34 -3.19 1.30
N ARG A 180 -20.99 -2.76 2.52
CA ARG A 180 -20.13 -3.47 3.48
C ARG A 180 -18.82 -3.96 2.85
N LYS A 181 -18.15 -3.10 2.07
CA LYS A 181 -16.89 -3.41 1.38
C LYS A 181 -15.72 -2.67 2.01
N LEU A 182 -14.56 -3.33 2.01
CA LEU A 182 -13.28 -2.76 2.43
C LEU A 182 -12.25 -2.87 1.30
N ARG A 183 -11.42 -1.84 1.15
CA ARG A 183 -10.24 -1.84 0.27
C ARG A 183 -9.04 -1.26 0.99
N LEU A 184 -7.92 -1.99 0.97
CA LEU A 184 -6.61 -1.50 1.36
C LEU A 184 -5.98 -0.76 0.17
N ILE A 185 -5.60 0.49 0.41
CA ILE A 185 -5.05 1.41 -0.61
C ILE A 185 -3.64 1.89 -0.23
N ASP A 186 -3.03 2.63 -1.15
CA ASP A 186 -1.76 3.35 -0.98
C ASP A 186 -0.54 2.44 -0.70
N TRP A 187 -0.12 1.74 -1.75
CA TRP A 187 1.01 0.81 -1.75
C TRP A 187 2.37 1.48 -1.99
N GLY A 188 2.44 2.82 -1.97
CA GLY A 188 3.68 3.57 -2.27
C GLY A 188 4.83 3.34 -1.28
N LEU A 189 4.51 2.89 -0.06
CA LEU A 189 5.51 2.51 0.95
C LEU A 189 5.71 1.00 1.08
N ALA A 190 4.96 0.18 0.34
CA ALA A 190 5.10 -1.27 0.38
C ALA A 190 6.47 -1.75 -0.13
N GLU A 191 6.80 -3.02 0.11
CA GLU A 191 8.05 -3.65 -0.30
C GLU A 191 7.93 -5.16 -0.45
N PHE A 192 8.75 -5.73 -1.33
CA PHE A 192 8.96 -7.17 -1.38
C PHE A 192 9.83 -7.63 -0.20
N TYR A 193 9.36 -8.67 0.49
CA TYR A 193 10.07 -9.31 1.57
C TYR A 193 11.09 -10.34 1.03
N HIS A 194 12.29 -10.31 1.57
CA HIS A 194 13.39 -11.21 1.30
C HIS A 194 14.12 -11.47 2.62
N PRO A 195 14.38 -12.74 2.97
CA PRO A 195 15.01 -13.09 4.24
C PRO A 195 16.45 -12.57 4.29
N GLY A 196 16.80 -11.92 5.41
CA GLY A 196 18.12 -11.35 5.64
C GLY A 196 18.41 -10.03 4.94
N VAL A 197 17.41 -9.36 4.35
CA VAL A 197 17.55 -8.01 3.78
C VAL A 197 17.28 -6.94 4.85
N ASP A 198 18.12 -5.91 4.88
CA ASP A 198 17.95 -4.76 5.76
C ASP A 198 17.02 -3.71 5.12
N TYR A 199 15.86 -3.48 5.73
CA TYR A 199 14.86 -2.51 5.25
C TYR A 199 15.00 -1.14 5.93
N ASN A 200 14.58 -0.10 5.20
CA ASN A 200 14.57 1.26 5.74
C ASN A 200 13.47 1.47 6.79
N VAL A 201 13.87 1.75 8.03
CA VAL A 201 12.95 1.97 9.16
C VAL A 201 12.18 3.31 9.13
N ARG A 202 12.53 4.23 8.24
CA ARG A 202 11.85 5.53 8.07
C ARG A 202 10.58 5.42 7.21
N VAL A 203 9.80 4.36 7.44
CA VAL A 203 8.48 4.09 6.85
C VAL A 203 7.38 4.21 7.92
N ALA A 204 6.13 3.93 7.55
CA ALA A 204 4.93 4.06 8.37
C ALA A 204 4.65 5.47 8.92
N SER A 205 3.39 5.71 9.22
CA SER A 205 2.92 6.93 9.89
C SER A 205 3.20 6.85 11.40
N ARG A 206 3.59 7.98 12.02
CA ARG A 206 4.14 8.07 13.39
C ARG A 206 3.43 7.18 14.43
N TYR A 207 2.11 7.23 14.52
CA TYR A 207 1.33 6.53 15.55
C TYR A 207 1.13 5.02 15.30
N HIS A 208 1.55 4.53 14.14
CA HIS A 208 1.45 3.13 13.73
C HIS A 208 2.83 2.48 13.54
N LYS A 209 3.91 3.18 13.90
CA LYS A 209 5.27 2.61 13.83
C LYS A 209 5.42 1.47 14.85
N GLY A 210 5.80 0.29 14.36
CA GLY A 210 6.24 -0.83 15.19
C GLY A 210 7.49 -0.49 16.00
N PRO A 211 7.69 -1.11 17.18
CA PRO A 211 8.89 -0.93 17.99
C PRO A 211 10.18 -1.12 17.20
N GLU A 212 10.23 -2.10 16.28
CA GLU A 212 11.35 -2.38 15.38
C GLU A 212 11.77 -1.14 14.57
N LEU A 213 10.81 -0.30 14.14
CA LEU A 213 11.11 0.93 13.42
C LEU A 213 11.64 2.04 14.34
N LEU A 214 11.27 2.00 15.63
CA LEU A 214 11.66 3.00 16.62
C LEU A 214 13.06 2.72 17.18
N VAL A 215 13.43 1.45 17.30
CA VAL A 215 14.74 0.99 17.79
C VAL A 215 15.75 0.69 16.68
N ASN A 216 15.41 0.97 15.41
CA ASN A 216 16.24 0.74 14.23
C ASN A 216 16.65 -0.73 14.01
N LEU A 217 15.70 -1.66 14.19
CA LEU A 217 15.86 -3.05 13.75
C LEU A 217 15.40 -3.17 12.30
N ASN A 218 16.36 -3.31 11.37
CA ASN A 218 16.10 -3.24 9.93
C ASN A 218 15.64 -4.57 9.31
N GLN A 219 15.85 -5.73 9.97
CA GLN A 219 15.41 -7.04 9.49
C GLN A 219 14.01 -7.37 10.03
N TYR A 220 13.07 -6.48 9.72
CA TYR A 220 11.65 -6.69 10.04
C TYR A 220 10.92 -7.34 8.87
N ASP A 221 9.71 -7.82 9.14
CA ASP A 221 8.91 -8.57 8.20
C ASP A 221 7.42 -8.15 8.23
N TYR A 222 6.57 -8.99 7.66
CA TYR A 222 5.12 -8.86 7.60
C TYR A 222 4.45 -8.51 8.95
N SER A 223 5.04 -8.91 10.07
CA SER A 223 4.53 -8.62 11.41
C SER A 223 4.39 -7.13 11.72
N LEU A 224 5.14 -6.26 11.02
CA LEU A 224 5.01 -4.81 11.13
C LEU A 224 3.59 -4.33 10.80
N ASP A 225 2.95 -4.95 9.80
CA ASP A 225 1.58 -4.60 9.42
C ASP A 225 0.59 -5.02 10.51
N LEU A 226 0.83 -6.16 11.18
CA LEU A 226 -0.02 -6.64 12.29
C LEU A 226 0.07 -5.74 13.53
N TRP A 227 1.26 -5.19 13.83
CA TRP A 227 1.38 -4.14 14.86
C TRP A 227 0.49 -2.94 14.54
N SER A 228 0.53 -2.49 13.28
CA SER A 228 -0.25 -1.36 12.81
C SER A 228 -1.76 -1.61 12.92
N VAL A 229 -2.21 -2.84 12.61
CA VAL A 229 -3.60 -3.28 12.84
C VAL A 229 -3.95 -3.24 14.33
N GLY A 230 -3.06 -3.72 15.20
CA GLY A 230 -3.24 -3.67 16.66
C GLY A 230 -3.43 -2.24 17.18
N CYS A 231 -2.63 -1.29 16.68
CA CYS A 231 -2.78 0.14 17.00
C CYS A 231 -4.16 0.68 16.62
N MET A 232 -4.69 0.29 15.45
CA MET A 232 -6.02 0.70 14.99
C MET A 232 -7.12 0.09 15.87
N LEU A 233 -7.06 -1.22 16.13
CA LEU A 233 -8.01 -1.91 17.01
C LEU A 233 -8.05 -1.29 18.41
N ALA A 234 -6.87 -1.09 19.02
CA ALA A 234 -6.77 -0.51 20.36
C ALA A 234 -7.35 0.92 20.40
N ALA A 235 -7.14 1.73 19.35
CA ALA A 235 -7.71 3.07 19.27
C ALA A 235 -9.25 3.03 19.21
N ILE A 236 -9.83 2.14 18.39
CA ILE A 236 -11.29 2.02 18.25
C ILE A 236 -11.93 1.49 19.53
N VAL A 237 -11.42 0.37 20.06
CA VAL A 237 -11.99 -0.30 21.25
C VAL A 237 -11.93 0.60 22.48
N LEU A 238 -10.84 1.35 22.65
CA LEU A 238 -10.66 2.26 23.78
C LEU A 238 -11.18 3.68 23.51
N GLN A 239 -11.85 3.90 22.37
CA GLN A 239 -12.40 5.19 21.94
C GLN A 239 -11.40 6.35 22.00
N LYS A 240 -10.15 6.08 21.59
CA LYS A 240 -9.08 7.07 21.47
C LYS A 240 -8.86 7.42 20.01
N ARG A 241 -8.57 8.70 19.71
CA ARG A 241 -8.21 9.14 18.35
C ARG A 241 -7.00 8.39 17.78
N THR A 242 -6.01 8.13 18.63
CA THR A 242 -4.84 7.27 18.37
C THR A 242 -4.45 6.61 19.68
N PHE A 243 -4.05 5.33 19.66
CA PHE A 243 -3.72 4.62 20.89
C PHE A 243 -2.39 5.08 21.50
N PHE A 244 -1.32 5.01 20.72
CA PHE A 244 -0.01 5.55 21.12
C PHE A 244 0.08 7.03 20.76
N GLN A 245 0.03 7.88 21.78
CA GLN A 245 0.35 9.30 21.70
C GLN A 245 1.69 9.54 22.39
N ARG A 246 2.45 10.54 21.92
CA ARG A 246 3.64 10.97 22.66
C ARG A 246 3.14 11.54 23.98
N VAL A 247 3.58 10.98 25.11
CA VAL A 247 3.58 11.75 26.36
C VAL A 247 4.59 12.87 26.11
N VAL A 248 4.10 14.11 26.11
CA VAL A 248 4.93 15.31 25.99
C VAL A 248 5.87 15.37 27.18
#